data_AF-A0A0N5B6X2-F1
#
_entry.id   AF-A0A0N5B6X2-F1
#
_cell.length_a   1.000
_cell.length_b   1.000
_cell.length_c   1.000
_cell.angle_alpha   90.00
_cell.angle_beta   90.00
_cell.angle_gamma   90.00
#
_symmetry.space_group_name_H-M   'P 1'
#
loop_
_entity.id
_entity.type
_entity.pdbx_description
1 polymer ?
#
loop_
_entity_poly.entity_id
_entity_poly.type
_entity_poly.pdbx_seq_one_letter_code
_entity_poly.pdbx_strand_id
1 'polypeptide(L)'
;MVRIVLIVIILTIYLINFYRKAKSLPAGAIPFPIVGNLFTFDFNDIHLWVCDHKKIYGSVFTIWIPEPLVVLANYDLINEALVTNGDHYSGRDVNGFPGKLLLEKVNNGVIMSEGEK
;
A
#
# COMPACT_ATOMS: atom_id res chain seq x y z
N MET A 1 -36.73 -7.87 1.32
CA MET A 1 -36.13 -8.57 0.17
C MET A 1 -35.32 -7.64 -0.73
N VAL A 2 -35.92 -6.60 -1.33
CA VAL A 2 -35.24 -5.66 -2.25
C VAL A 2 -33.97 -5.02 -1.67
N ARG A 3 -34.01 -4.56 -0.41
CA ARG A 3 -32.83 -3.97 0.26
C ARG A 3 -31.64 -4.94 0.38
N ILE A 4 -31.92 -6.21 0.65
CA ILE A 4 -30.87 -7.25 0.77
C ILE A 4 -30.23 -7.49 -0.60
N VAL A 5 -31.04 -7.60 -1.65
CA VAL A 5 -30.55 -7.76 -3.03
C VAL A 5 -29.65 -6.59 -3.43
N LEU A 6 -30.06 -5.35 -3.13
CA LEU A 6 -29.24 -4.16 -3.40
C LEU A 6 -27.90 -4.19 -2.65
N ILE A 7 -27.90 -4.55 -1.36
CA ILE A 7 -26.67 -4.66 -0.56
C ILE A 7 -25.73 -5.70 -1.16
N VAL A 8 -26.23 -6.87 -1.54
CA VAL A 8 -25.43 -7.94 -2.15
C VAL A 8 -24.84 -7.50 -3.49
N ILE A 9 -25.62 -6.78 -4.32
CA ILE A 9 -25.13 -6.24 -5.59
C ILE A 9 -24.02 -5.22 -5.35
N ILE A 10 -24.22 -4.26 -4.44
CA ILE A 10 -23.22 -3.25 -4.10
C ILE A 10 -21.94 -3.90 -3.57
N LEU A 11 -22.07 -4.87 -2.67
CA LEU A 11 -20.94 -5.60 -2.12
C LEU A 11 -20.18 -6.36 -3.20
N THR A 12 -20.89 -7.04 -4.10
CA THR A 12 -20.27 -7.76 -5.24
C THR A 12 -19.51 -6.80 -6.15
N ILE A 13 -20.12 -5.66 -6.53
CA ILE A 13 -19.46 -4.64 -7.36
C ILE A 13 -18.21 -4.11 -6.65
N TYR A 14 -18.30 -3.82 -5.35
CA TYR A 14 -17.18 -3.37 -4.54
C TYR A 14 -16.04 -4.39 -4.55
N LEU A 15 -16.33 -5.67 -4.29
CA LEU A 15 -15.32 -6.74 -4.26
C LEU A 15 -14.65 -6.94 -5.63
N ILE A 16 -15.44 -6.93 -6.71
CA ILE A 16 -14.91 -7.03 -8.07
C ILE A 16 -13.95 -5.87 -8.33
N ASN A 17 -14.34 -4.64 -8.04
CA ASN A 17 -13.50 -3.46 -8.26
C ASN A 17 -12.23 -3.49 -7.40
N PHE A 18 -12.36 -3.91 -6.13
CA PHE A 18 -11.24 -4.06 -5.20
C PHE A 18 -10.21 -5.05 -5.72
N TYR A 19 -10.62 -6.28 -6.07
CA TYR A 19 -9.67 -7.29 -6.56
C TYR A 19 -9.15 -7.00 -7.96
N ARG A 20 -9.89 -6.27 -8.81
CA ARG A 20 -9.36 -5.74 -10.08
C ARG A 20 -8.23 -4.74 -9.85
N LYS A 21 -8.37 -3.82 -8.88
CA LYS A 21 -7.32 -2.88 -8.49
C LYS A 21 -6.11 -3.61 -7.88
N ALA A 22 -6.33 -4.60 -7.03
CA ALA A 22 -5.24 -5.41 -6.48
C ALA A 22 -4.46 -6.15 -7.57
N LYS A 23 -5.15 -6.67 -8.59
CA LYS A 23 -4.52 -7.38 -9.71
C LYS A 23 -3.77 -6.47 -10.69
N SER A 24 -4.08 -5.17 -10.74
CA SER A 24 -3.36 -4.22 -11.62
C SER A 24 -2.02 -3.74 -11.04
N LEU A 25 -1.73 -4.08 -9.78
CA LEU A 25 -0.47 -3.75 -9.10
C LEU A 25 0.50 -4.93 -9.21
N PRO A 26 1.80 -4.74 -8.87
CA PRO A 26 2.75 -5.84 -8.76
C PRO A 26 2.22 -6.98 -7.88
N ALA A 27 2.59 -8.22 -8.20
CA ALA A 27 2.16 -9.41 -7.46
C ALA A 27 2.47 -9.28 -5.96
N GLY A 28 1.63 -9.85 -5.10
CA GLY A 28 1.79 -9.70 -3.65
C GLY A 28 0.78 -10.53 -2.86
N ALA A 29 0.83 -10.38 -1.53
CA ALA A 29 -0.10 -11.07 -0.63
C ALA A 29 -1.54 -10.63 -0.92
N ILE A 30 -2.45 -11.59 -1.07
CA ILE A 30 -3.85 -11.30 -1.39
C ILE A 30 -4.46 -10.50 -0.22
N PRO A 31 -4.94 -9.27 -0.46
CA PRO A 31 -5.43 -8.43 0.61
C PRO A 31 -6.89 -8.79 0.97
N PHE A 32 -7.24 -8.64 2.24
CA PHE A 32 -8.63 -8.61 2.66
C PHE A 32 -9.24 -7.25 2.31
N PRO A 33 -10.52 -7.20 1.89
CA PRO A 33 -11.20 -5.92 1.65
C PRO A 33 -11.18 -5.05 2.92
N ILE A 34 -11.07 -3.73 2.74
CA ILE A 34 -11.04 -2.69 3.80
C ILE A 34 -9.77 -2.71 4.66
N VAL A 35 -9.33 -3.86 5.17
CA VAL A 35 -8.20 -3.96 6.13
C VAL A 35 -6.87 -4.32 5.48
N GLY A 36 -6.87 -4.83 4.25
CA GLY A 36 -5.64 -5.26 3.58
C GLY A 36 -5.02 -6.51 4.21
N ASN A 37 -3.71 -6.46 4.44
CA ASN A 37 -2.87 -7.50 5.00
C ASN A 37 -2.54 -7.27 6.49
N LEU A 38 -3.27 -6.37 7.18
CA LEU A 38 -3.00 -6.02 8.59
C LEU A 38 -2.88 -7.24 9.52
N PHE A 39 -3.66 -8.29 9.32
CA PHE A 39 -3.64 -9.50 10.15
C PHE A 39 -2.51 -10.49 9.81
N THR A 40 -1.94 -10.37 8.62
CA THR A 40 -0.86 -11.25 8.13
C THR A 40 0.50 -10.55 8.16
N PHE A 41 0.52 -9.23 8.29
CA PHE A 41 1.70 -8.42 8.34
C PHE A 41 2.30 -8.45 9.75
N ASP A 42 3.59 -8.76 9.84
CA ASP A 42 4.30 -8.75 11.12
C ASP A 42 4.88 -7.36 11.39
N PHE A 43 4.22 -6.64 12.31
CA PHE A 43 4.63 -5.30 12.72
C PHE A 43 5.86 -5.29 13.64
N ASN A 44 6.19 -6.41 14.28
CA ASN A 44 7.36 -6.49 15.16
C ASN A 44 8.63 -6.69 14.34
N ASP A 45 8.55 -7.57 13.32
CA ASP A 45 9.70 -7.99 12.52
C ASP A 45 9.50 -7.71 11.01
N ILE A 46 9.14 -6.47 10.68
CA ILE A 46 8.83 -6.02 9.31
C ILE A 46 9.91 -6.40 8.30
N HIS A 47 11.18 -6.20 8.66
CA HIS A 47 12.31 -6.47 7.78
C HIS A 47 12.46 -7.97 7.43
N LEU A 48 12.21 -8.86 8.40
CA LEU A 48 12.21 -10.31 8.16
C LEU A 48 11.01 -10.71 7.30
N TRP A 49 9.84 -10.16 7.62
CA TRP A 49 8.61 -10.38 6.87
C TRP A 49 8.77 -9.99 5.39
N VAL A 50 9.39 -8.84 5.11
CA VAL A 50 9.70 -8.39 3.74
C VAL A 50 10.68 -9.33 3.05
N CYS A 51 11.73 -9.80 3.74
CA CYS A 51 12.68 -10.77 3.21
C CYS A 51 12.01 -12.10 2.84
N ASP A 52 11.06 -12.57 3.64
CA ASP A 52 10.32 -13.80 3.34
C ASP A 52 9.34 -13.61 2.18
N HIS A 53 8.64 -12.47 2.13
CA HIS A 53 7.73 -12.15 1.02
C HIS A 53 8.48 -11.95 -0.29
N LYS A 54 9.69 -11.39 -0.26
CA LYS A 54 10.57 -11.29 -1.43
C LYS A 54 10.88 -12.66 -2.03
N LYS A 55 11.05 -13.71 -1.21
CA LYS A 55 11.29 -15.08 -1.71
C LYS A 55 10.10 -15.62 -2.50
N ILE A 56 8.88 -15.16 -2.19
CA ILE A 56 7.63 -15.63 -2.80
C ILE A 56 7.26 -14.79 -4.02
N TYR A 57 7.33 -13.46 -3.91
CA TYR A 57 6.80 -12.52 -4.90
C TYR A 57 7.89 -11.84 -5.74
N GLY A 58 9.16 -11.97 -5.36
CA GLY A 58 10.30 -11.34 -6.03
C GLY A 58 10.67 -9.98 -5.44
N SER A 59 11.53 -9.25 -6.17
CA SER A 59 12.12 -7.99 -5.71
C SER A 59 11.16 -6.79 -5.67
N VAL A 60 10.01 -6.89 -6.33
CA VAL A 60 8.97 -5.86 -6.35
C VAL A 60 7.63 -6.52 -6.09
N PHE A 61 6.96 -6.13 -5.00
CA PHE A 61 5.68 -6.71 -4.64
C PHE A 61 4.77 -5.71 -3.92
N THR A 62 3.48 -6.01 -3.87
CA THR A 62 2.49 -5.13 -3.23
C THR A 62 2.04 -5.70 -1.89
N ILE A 63 1.89 -4.82 -0.90
CA ILE A 63 1.26 -5.11 0.40
C ILE A 63 0.14 -4.10 0.64
N TRP A 64 -0.92 -4.46 1.35
CA TRP A 64 -2.03 -3.54 1.65
C TRP A 64 -2.09 -3.27 3.15
N ILE A 65 -1.93 -2.02 3.58
CA ILE A 65 -1.98 -1.65 4.98
C ILE A 65 -2.69 -0.30 5.12
N PRO A 66 -3.99 -0.29 5.45
CA PRO A 66 -5.15 -0.57 4.58
C PRO A 66 -5.06 -0.16 3.10
N GLU A 67 -4.10 0.69 2.73
CA GLU A 67 -3.86 1.15 1.36
C GLU A 67 -2.72 0.37 0.70
N PRO A 68 -2.70 0.25 -0.65
CA PRO A 68 -1.65 -0.49 -1.33
C PRO A 68 -0.31 0.25 -1.27
N LEU A 69 0.72 -0.46 -0.86
CA LEU A 69 2.13 -0.04 -0.83
C LEU A 69 2.94 -0.97 -1.72
N VAL A 70 3.69 -0.40 -2.65
CA VAL A 70 4.64 -1.15 -3.48
C VAL A 70 5.98 -1.17 -2.76
N VAL A 71 6.49 -2.38 -2.50
CA VAL A 71 7.75 -2.62 -1.79
C VAL A 71 8.85 -2.91 -2.80
N LEU A 72 9.94 -2.15 -2.72
CA LEU A 72 11.20 -2.44 -3.42
C LEU A 72 12.14 -3.16 -2.45
N ALA A 73 12.48 -4.40 -2.75
CA ALA A 73 13.23 -5.29 -1.85
C ALA A 73 14.61 -5.70 -2.42
N ASN A 74 15.15 -4.94 -3.38
CA ASN A 74 16.47 -5.16 -3.96
C ASN A 74 17.23 -3.82 -4.03
N TYR A 75 18.53 -3.86 -3.74
CA TYR A 75 19.38 -2.67 -3.67
C TYR A 75 19.43 -1.90 -4.98
N ASP A 76 19.66 -2.57 -6.10
CA ASP A 76 19.80 -1.91 -7.40
C ASP A 76 18.51 -1.17 -7.79
N LEU A 77 17.35 -1.78 -7.52
CA LEU A 77 16.03 -1.16 -7.75
C LEU A 77 15.78 0.03 -6.82
N ILE A 78 16.18 -0.07 -5.55
CA ILE A 78 16.05 1.05 -4.60
C ILE A 78 16.94 2.21 -5.05
N ASN A 79 18.17 1.93 -5.47
CA ASN A 79 19.10 2.94 -5.96
C ASN A 79 18.59 3.58 -7.27
N GLU A 80 18.09 2.78 -8.21
CA GLU A 80 17.49 3.28 -9.44
C GLU A 80 16.27 4.16 -9.19
N ALA A 81 15.37 3.75 -8.29
CA ALA A 81 14.16 4.51 -7.99
C ALA A 81 14.48 5.81 -7.23
N LEU A 82 15.25 5.73 -6.14
CA LEU A 82 15.42 6.85 -5.22
C LEU A 82 16.57 7.79 -5.61
N VAL A 83 17.55 7.33 -6.39
CA VAL A 83 18.72 8.14 -6.80
C VAL A 83 18.62 8.51 -8.28
N THR A 84 18.62 7.52 -9.17
CA THR A 84 18.62 7.78 -10.63
C THR A 84 17.33 8.47 -11.08
N ASN A 85 16.19 8.02 -10.56
CA ASN A 85 14.86 8.56 -10.88
C ASN A 85 14.27 9.35 -9.70
N GLY A 86 15.11 9.96 -8.85
CA GLY A 86 14.69 10.58 -7.60
C GLY A 86 13.53 11.57 -7.75
N ASP A 87 13.51 12.36 -8.83
CA ASP A 87 12.44 13.33 -9.13
C ASP A 87 11.05 12.68 -9.30
N HIS A 88 10.98 11.42 -9.73
CA HIS A 88 9.73 10.67 -9.87
C HIS A 88 9.26 10.03 -8.55
N TYR A 89 10.17 9.83 -7.59
CA TYR A 89 9.91 9.12 -6.33
C TYR A 89 10.15 9.99 -5.08
N SER A 90 10.33 11.31 -5.25
CA SER A 90 10.57 12.25 -4.15
C SER A 90 9.31 12.58 -3.34
N GLY A 91 8.13 12.22 -3.86
CA GLY A 91 6.85 12.56 -3.27
C GLY A 91 6.63 11.90 -1.91
N ARG A 92 6.07 12.65 -0.97
CA ARG A 92 5.67 12.17 0.35
C ARG A 92 4.20 11.82 0.40
N ASP A 93 3.91 10.66 0.99
CA ASP A 93 2.54 10.23 1.23
C ASP A 93 1.93 10.96 2.43
N VAL A 94 1.50 12.22 2.20
CA VAL A 94 0.95 13.10 3.25
C VAL A 94 -0.46 12.71 3.69
N ASN A 95 -1.19 11.98 2.85
CA ASN A 95 -2.60 11.62 3.07
C ASN A 95 -2.83 10.13 3.27
N GLY A 96 -1.80 9.30 3.13
CA GLY A 96 -1.93 7.86 3.30
C GLY A 96 -1.78 7.40 4.75
N PHE A 97 -1.92 6.09 4.90
CA PHE A 97 -1.72 5.40 6.17
C PHE A 97 -0.22 5.22 6.48
N PRO A 98 0.24 5.36 7.75
CA PRO A 98 -0.52 5.72 8.95
C PRO A 98 -0.59 7.23 9.22
N GLY A 99 0.06 8.08 8.39
CA GLY A 99 0.17 9.52 8.62
C GLY A 99 -1.19 10.20 8.84
N LYS A 100 -2.17 9.91 7.98
CA LYS A 100 -3.55 10.43 8.12
C LYS A 100 -4.25 10.00 9.40
N LEU A 101 -3.89 8.85 9.97
CA LEU A 101 -4.49 8.34 11.19
C LEU A 101 -3.84 8.94 12.45
N LEU A 102 -2.53 9.17 12.41
CA LEU A 102 -1.74 9.53 13.60
C LEU A 102 -1.51 11.03 13.75
N LEU A 103 -1.58 11.80 12.66
CA LEU A 103 -1.27 13.23 12.68
C LEU A 103 -2.54 14.08 12.80
N GLU A 104 -2.53 15.05 13.72
CA GLU A 104 -3.62 16.02 13.89
C GLU A 104 -3.77 16.91 12.64
N LYS A 105 -2.65 17.25 12.00
CA LYS A 105 -2.61 18.02 10.76
C LYS A 105 -1.74 17.32 9.73
N VAL A 106 -2.35 16.92 8.62
CA VAL A 106 -1.66 16.36 7.45
C VAL A 106 -0.90 17.46 6.69
N ASN A 107 0.12 17.06 5.93
CA ASN A 107 0.98 17.96 5.13
C ASN A 107 1.58 19.13 5.95
N ASN A 108 2.22 18.82 7.08
CA ASN A 108 2.77 19.81 8.01
C ASN A 108 4.20 19.45 8.45
N GLY A 109 4.97 20.47 8.88
CA GLY A 109 6.37 20.31 9.29
C GLY A 109 7.30 19.96 8.12
N VAL A 110 8.62 20.02 8.32
CA VAL A 110 9.59 19.85 7.22
C VAL A 110 9.68 18.41 6.72
N ILE A 111 9.35 17.43 7.58
CA ILE A 111 9.54 15.99 7.29
C ILE A 111 8.29 15.35 6.65
N MET A 112 7.08 15.82 6.96
CA MET A 112 5.81 15.20 6.55
C MET A 112 4.99 16.15 5.67
N SER A 113 5.67 16.91 4.82
CA SER A 113 5.04 17.82 3.84
C SER A 113 5.49 17.55 2.41
N GLU A 114 4.62 17.89 1.46
CA GLU A 114 4.81 17.75 0.03
C GLU A 114 4.44 19.05 -0.70
N GLY A 115 5.13 19.36 -1.80
CA GLY A 115 4.91 20.55 -2.62
C GLY A 115 5.51 21.84 -2.05
N GLU A 116 5.14 22.98 -2.65
CA GLU A 116 5.56 24.31 -2.20
C GLU A 116 4.84 24.71 -0.90
N LYS A 117 5.56 25.41 -0.02
CA LYS A 117 5.06 25.96 1.24
C LYS A 117 5.09 27.47 1.26
#